data_AF-A0A8J4C347-F1
#
_entry.id   AF-A0A8J4C347-F1
#
_cell.length_a   1.000
_cell.length_b   1.000
_cell.length_c   1.000
_cell.angle_alpha   90.00
_cell.angle_beta   90.00
_cell.angle_gamma   90.00
#
_symmetry.space_group_name_H-M   'P 1'
#
loop_
_entity.id
_entity.type
_entity.pdbx_description
1 polymer ?
#
loop_
_entity_poly.entity_id
_entity_poly.type
_entity_poly.pdbx_seq_one_letter_code
_entity_poly.pdbx_strand_id
1 'polypeptide(L)'
;GAGGGGGGSHPASRSQSCADINTAVAAMARFGSGPRVAGGAVPSEGQSAYGISPLPHLHPHLHHVSGHASGRASPSVRSTTGTLYGGGPTGPYMGKLESIASSAVRAAEKVKASLIVVYTHTSRVASLVAKYRPPMPILTLVVPRLTSDGLRWQLQGRGHARQCLLVRGLLPMLSAPGPSGDEVLEEAIAMASRLGLVGPGHHVVVVERVHDAFCLKIVAVDELGLGIQRDRPMDPAA
;
A
#
# COMPACT_ATOMS: atom_id res chain seq x y z
N GLY A 1 -23.04 57.96 6.50
CA GLY A 1 -22.37 57.54 5.26
C GLY A 1 -22.26 56.03 5.27
N ALA A 2 -22.87 55.38 4.29
CA ALA A 2 -22.85 53.93 4.09
C ALA A 2 -21.67 53.51 3.20
N GLY A 3 -21.31 52.22 3.26
CA GLY A 3 -20.41 51.51 2.34
C GLY A 3 -19.43 50.63 3.12
N GLY A 4 -19.46 49.29 3.13
CA GLY A 4 -20.10 48.32 2.23
C GLY A 4 -19.07 47.65 1.32
N GLY A 5 -18.68 46.41 1.63
CA GLY A 5 -17.87 45.52 0.79
C GLY A 5 -17.03 44.55 1.65
N GLY A 6 -17.18 43.23 1.66
CA GLY A 6 -17.91 42.33 0.79
C GLY A 6 -16.95 41.29 0.18
N GLY A 7 -16.97 40.06 0.72
CA GLY A 7 -16.74 38.83 -0.04
C GLY A 7 -15.30 38.30 -0.15
N GLY A 8 -15.13 37.03 0.24
CA GLY A 8 -13.92 36.27 -0.10
C GLY A 8 -13.67 34.97 0.67
N SER A 9 -14.68 34.30 1.24
CA SER A 9 -14.53 32.93 1.74
C SER A 9 -14.40 31.97 0.55
N HIS A 10 -13.17 31.65 0.16
CA HIS A 10 -12.92 30.62 -0.85
C HIS A 10 -13.20 29.22 -0.26
N PRO A 11 -14.13 28.43 -0.84
CA PRO A 11 -14.25 27.03 -0.51
C PRO A 11 -13.10 26.27 -1.16
N ALA A 12 -12.06 25.94 -0.39
CA ALA A 12 -10.99 25.05 -0.84
C ALA A 12 -11.52 23.62 -1.02
N SER A 13 -12.02 23.37 -2.22
CA SER A 13 -12.00 22.11 -2.98
C SER A 13 -12.07 20.79 -2.17
N ARG A 14 -13.30 20.34 -1.93
CA ARG A 14 -13.64 18.93 -1.67
C ARG A 14 -13.33 18.00 -2.88
N SER A 15 -12.84 18.55 -3.98
CA SER A 15 -12.55 17.87 -5.26
C SER A 15 -11.12 17.32 -5.40
N GLN A 16 -10.19 17.63 -4.50
CA GLN A 16 -8.82 17.10 -4.62
C GLN A 16 -8.72 15.64 -4.14
N SER A 17 -9.55 15.26 -3.16
CA SER A 17 -9.65 13.90 -2.61
C SER A 17 -10.15 12.85 -3.64
N CYS A 18 -10.96 13.25 -4.63
CA CYS A 18 -11.50 12.29 -5.62
C CYS A 18 -10.47 11.84 -6.67
N ALA A 19 -9.40 12.61 -6.91
CA ALA A 19 -8.32 12.22 -7.81
C ALA A 19 -7.47 11.06 -7.25
N ASP A 20 -7.45 10.91 -5.92
CA ASP A 20 -6.62 9.93 -5.22
C ASP A 20 -7.27 8.53 -5.17
N ILE A 21 -8.61 8.46 -5.04
CA ILE A 21 -9.35 7.19 -5.08
C ILE A 21 -9.14 6.49 -6.43
N ASN A 22 -9.30 7.22 -7.54
CA ASN A 22 -9.16 6.63 -8.88
C ASN A 22 -7.74 6.10 -9.13
N THR A 23 -6.72 6.72 -8.53
CA THR A 23 -5.33 6.26 -8.64
C THR A 23 -5.09 4.99 -7.82
N ALA A 24 -5.60 4.92 -6.58
CA ALA A 24 -5.52 3.72 -5.74
C ALA A 24 -6.30 2.55 -6.35
N VAL A 25 -7.52 2.80 -6.86
CA VAL A 25 -8.36 1.83 -7.57
C VAL A 25 -7.69 1.34 -8.87
N ALA A 26 -7.07 2.24 -9.65
CA ALA A 26 -6.32 1.84 -10.84
C ALA A 26 -5.08 0.99 -10.50
N ALA A 27 -4.41 1.27 -9.38
CA ALA A 27 -3.31 0.45 -8.89
C ALA A 27 -3.79 -0.94 -8.40
N MET A 28 -5.02 -1.04 -7.87
CA MET A 28 -5.64 -2.31 -7.44
C MET A 28 -6.01 -3.24 -8.59
N ALA A 29 -6.35 -2.71 -9.77
CA ALA A 29 -6.59 -3.54 -10.95
C ALA A 29 -5.39 -4.43 -11.31
N ARG A 30 -4.17 -4.08 -10.84
CA ARG A 30 -2.95 -4.87 -11.00
C ARG A 30 -2.81 -6.02 -9.99
N PHE A 31 -3.62 -6.03 -8.93
CA PHE A 31 -3.52 -6.97 -7.82
C PHE A 31 -4.55 -8.11 -7.85
N GLY A 32 -5.57 -8.01 -8.69
CA GLY A 32 -6.66 -9.00 -8.74
C GLY A 32 -7.52 -8.91 -7.49
N SER A 33 -8.75 -8.43 -7.65
CA SER A 33 -9.74 -8.33 -6.59
C SER A 33 -10.21 -9.72 -6.13
N GLY A 34 -10.03 -10.05 -4.85
CA GLY A 34 -10.76 -11.15 -4.21
C GLY A 34 -10.12 -11.68 -2.92
N PRO A 35 -10.91 -11.99 -1.88
CA PRO A 35 -10.47 -12.89 -0.82
C PRO A 35 -10.16 -14.24 -1.45
N ARG A 36 -8.92 -14.71 -1.31
CA ARG A 36 -8.51 -16.03 -1.81
C ARG A 36 -9.09 -17.12 -0.91
N VAL A 37 -10.33 -17.52 -1.18
CA VAL A 37 -10.77 -18.89 -0.87
C VAL A 37 -10.04 -19.82 -1.84
N ALA A 38 -9.40 -20.85 -1.29
CA ALA A 38 -8.57 -21.79 -2.01
C ALA A 38 -9.35 -22.46 -3.16
N GLY A 39 -8.98 -22.14 -4.40
CA GLY A 39 -9.46 -22.78 -5.62
C GLY A 39 -8.61 -22.29 -6.78
N GLY A 40 -7.72 -23.15 -7.27
CA GLY A 40 -6.73 -22.78 -8.28
C GLY A 40 -7.36 -22.53 -9.65
N ALA A 41 -7.07 -21.38 -10.24
CA ALA A 41 -7.26 -21.12 -11.66
C ALA A 41 -5.88 -20.99 -12.33
N VAL A 42 -5.65 -21.82 -13.35
CA VAL A 42 -4.50 -21.78 -14.26
C VAL A 42 -4.75 -20.67 -15.29
N PRO A 43 -3.75 -19.84 -15.69
CA PRO A 43 -3.96 -18.85 -16.74
C PRO A 43 -3.82 -19.52 -18.11
N SER A 44 -4.85 -19.39 -18.97
CA SER A 44 -4.72 -19.64 -20.41
C SER A 44 -4.40 -18.33 -21.12
N GLU A 45 -3.24 -18.28 -21.78
CA GLU A 45 -2.90 -17.26 -22.78
C GLU A 45 -3.80 -17.38 -24.02
N GLY A 46 -4.13 -16.23 -24.62
CA GLY A 46 -4.48 -16.15 -26.04
C GLY A 46 -5.80 -15.49 -26.37
N GLN A 47 -5.72 -14.19 -26.69
CA GLN A 47 -6.41 -13.51 -27.81
C GLN A 47 -7.94 -13.57 -27.89
N SER A 48 -8.56 -12.39 -27.83
CA SER A 48 -9.77 -12.15 -28.64
C SER A 48 -9.87 -10.70 -29.07
N ALA A 49 -9.58 -10.47 -30.36
CA ALA A 49 -10.23 -9.42 -31.13
C ALA A 49 -11.60 -9.96 -31.56
N TYR A 50 -12.65 -9.16 -31.34
CA TYR A 50 -14.01 -9.52 -31.71
C TYR A 50 -14.22 -9.48 -33.23
N GLY A 51 -14.78 -10.57 -33.77
CA GLY A 51 -15.26 -10.70 -35.14
C GLY A 51 -16.09 -11.97 -35.33
N ILE A 52 -17.38 -11.89 -34.95
CA ILE A 52 -18.59 -12.59 -35.46
C ILE A 52 -18.45 -14.02 -36.07
N SER A 53 -19.08 -14.98 -35.38
CA SER A 53 -19.57 -16.34 -35.76
C SER A 53 -20.25 -16.48 -37.14
N PRO A 54 -20.38 -17.68 -37.79
CA PRO A 54 -21.04 -18.86 -37.19
C PRO A 54 -20.59 -20.30 -37.57
N LEU A 55 -20.85 -21.21 -36.60
CA LEU A 55 -21.13 -22.68 -36.56
C LEU A 55 -21.23 -23.49 -37.90
N PRO A 56 -21.04 -24.85 -37.94
CA PRO A 56 -21.59 -25.78 -36.92
C PRO A 56 -20.96 -27.21 -36.68
N HIS A 57 -21.45 -27.88 -35.61
CA HIS A 57 -21.53 -29.35 -35.33
C HIS A 57 -20.28 -30.23 -35.08
N LEU A 58 -20.10 -30.75 -33.85
CA LEU A 58 -20.05 -32.20 -33.47
C LEU A 58 -19.78 -32.39 -31.96
N HIS A 59 -20.33 -33.46 -31.37
CA HIS A 59 -20.22 -33.91 -29.97
C HIS A 59 -19.37 -35.23 -29.91
N PRO A 60 -19.08 -35.83 -28.74
CA PRO A 60 -17.92 -35.62 -27.85
C PRO A 60 -16.95 -36.84 -27.78
N HIS A 61 -15.75 -36.69 -27.22
CA HIS A 61 -14.99 -37.84 -26.70
C HIS A 61 -14.18 -37.48 -25.45
N LEU A 62 -14.60 -38.05 -24.31
CA LEU A 62 -13.91 -38.07 -23.03
C LEU A 62 -12.68 -39.00 -23.11
N HIS A 63 -11.52 -38.55 -22.65
CA HIS A 63 -10.50 -39.45 -22.12
C HIS A 63 -9.97 -38.92 -20.78
N HIS A 64 -10.17 -39.76 -19.77
CA HIS A 64 -9.74 -39.63 -18.39
C HIS A 64 -8.25 -39.98 -18.29
N VAL A 65 -7.44 -39.09 -17.70
CA VAL A 65 -6.13 -39.47 -17.14
C VAL A 65 -5.99 -38.84 -15.75
N SER A 66 -5.99 -39.72 -14.77
CA SER A 66 -5.66 -39.46 -13.36
C SER A 66 -4.17 -39.17 -13.22
N GLY A 67 -3.80 -38.14 -12.46
CA GLY A 67 -2.42 -37.80 -12.16
C GLY A 67 -2.31 -37.17 -10.77
N HIS A 68 -1.99 -37.99 -9.78
CA HIS A 68 -1.58 -37.57 -8.44
C HIS A 68 -0.29 -36.73 -8.53
N ALA A 69 -0.25 -35.57 -7.88
CA ALA A 69 1.00 -34.87 -7.60
C ALA A 69 1.04 -34.40 -6.14
N SER A 70 1.86 -35.12 -5.39
CA SER A 70 2.24 -34.94 -4.00
C SER A 70 2.85 -33.57 -3.72
N GLY A 71 2.69 -33.11 -2.47
CA GLY A 71 3.07 -31.78 -2.00
C GLY A 71 4.56 -31.46 -2.18
N ARG A 72 4.84 -30.18 -2.46
CA ARG A 72 6.19 -29.64 -2.39
C ARG A 72 6.16 -28.31 -1.64
N ALA A 73 6.88 -28.31 -0.52
CA ALA A 73 7.07 -27.21 0.40
C ALA A 73 7.65 -25.95 -0.29
N SER A 74 7.23 -24.78 0.20
CA SER A 74 7.74 -23.48 -0.21
C SER A 74 9.25 -23.36 0.04
N PRO A 75 10.06 -22.91 -0.93
CA PRO A 75 11.49 -22.70 -0.71
C PRO A 75 11.72 -21.44 0.13
N SER A 76 12.56 -21.59 1.16
CA SER A 76 13.15 -20.50 1.93
C SER A 76 13.88 -19.53 1.00
N VAL A 77 13.43 -18.28 0.95
CA VAL A 77 14.07 -17.20 0.19
C VAL A 77 15.41 -16.89 0.85
N ARG A 78 16.48 -17.47 0.31
CA ARG A 78 17.86 -17.10 0.61
C ARG A 78 18.12 -15.73 0.00
N SER A 79 18.27 -14.71 0.83
CA SER A 79 18.62 -13.36 0.39
C SER A 79 20.04 -13.36 -0.18
N THR A 80 20.15 -13.52 -1.50
CA THR A 80 21.37 -13.28 -2.27
C THR A 80 21.26 -11.91 -2.93
N THR A 81 21.19 -10.84 -2.13
CA THR A 81 21.52 -9.51 -2.67
C THR A 81 23.00 -9.24 -2.39
N GLY A 82 23.86 -9.94 -3.13
CA GLY A 82 25.27 -9.61 -3.23
C GLY A 82 25.46 -8.43 -4.18
N THR A 83 26.06 -7.37 -3.65
CA THR A 83 27.15 -6.63 -4.32
C THR A 83 26.88 -6.14 -5.75
N LEU A 84 26.09 -5.08 -5.92
CA LEU A 84 26.19 -4.20 -7.09
C LEU A 84 25.52 -2.86 -6.76
N TYR A 85 26.20 -2.01 -5.99
CA TYR A 85 26.24 -0.54 -6.12
C TYR A 85 27.33 -0.03 -5.16
N GLY A 86 28.24 0.78 -5.68
CA GLY A 86 29.61 0.99 -5.17
C GLY A 86 29.77 1.56 -3.75
N GLY A 87 30.76 1.00 -3.06
CA GLY A 87 31.90 1.71 -2.45
C GLY A 87 31.63 2.87 -1.48
N GLY A 88 31.42 2.53 -0.21
CA GLY A 88 31.65 3.37 0.97
C GLY A 88 32.12 2.48 2.15
N PRO A 89 32.72 3.03 3.23
CA PRO A 89 33.61 2.30 4.15
C PRO A 89 32.93 1.34 5.15
N THR A 90 31.80 0.72 4.79
CA THR A 90 31.11 -0.27 5.62
C THR A 90 31.01 -1.57 4.85
N GLY A 91 31.48 -2.68 5.45
CA GLY A 91 31.51 -4.02 4.87
C GLY A 91 30.12 -4.62 4.55
N PRO A 92 29.90 -5.95 4.68
CA PRO A 92 28.66 -6.64 4.27
C PRO A 92 27.44 -6.34 5.17
N TYR A 93 27.39 -5.18 5.81
CA TYR A 93 26.35 -4.76 6.71
C TYR A 93 25.19 -4.11 5.95
N MET A 94 23.97 -4.54 6.26
CA MET A 94 22.77 -3.91 5.71
C MET A 94 22.69 -2.44 6.15
N GLY A 95 22.39 -1.55 5.20
CA GLY A 95 22.14 -0.14 5.52
C GLY A 95 20.95 0.02 6.46
N LYS A 96 20.91 1.08 7.27
CA LYS A 96 19.85 1.33 8.28
C LYS A 96 18.43 1.17 7.69
N LEU A 97 18.17 1.72 6.51
CA LEU A 97 16.87 1.62 5.84
C LEU A 97 16.54 0.20 5.35
N GLU A 98 17.55 -0.54 4.92
CA GLU A 98 17.42 -1.92 4.45
C GLU A 98 17.05 -2.83 5.62
N SER A 99 17.71 -2.64 6.78
CA SER A 99 17.37 -3.34 8.02
C SER A 99 15.94 -3.05 8.50
N ILE A 100 15.48 -1.79 8.40
CA ILE A 100 14.10 -1.43 8.73
C ILE A 100 13.11 -2.07 7.76
N ALA A 101 13.37 -2.02 6.45
CA ALA A 101 12.51 -2.62 5.44
C ALA A 101 12.39 -4.14 5.62
N SER A 102 13.51 -4.82 5.83
CA SER A 102 13.54 -6.26 6.14
C SER A 102 12.71 -6.57 7.39
N SER A 103 12.90 -5.78 8.46
CA SER A 103 12.20 -5.98 9.73
C SER A 103 10.70 -5.73 9.61
N ALA A 104 10.29 -4.71 8.84
CA ALA A 104 8.89 -4.40 8.57
C ALA A 104 8.17 -5.57 7.90
N VAL A 105 8.76 -6.13 6.84
CA VAL A 105 8.17 -7.25 6.10
C VAL A 105 8.10 -8.50 6.97
N ARG A 106 9.14 -8.81 7.73
CA ARG A 106 9.13 -9.94 8.67
C ARG A 106 8.12 -9.79 9.78
N ALA A 107 8.01 -8.59 10.37
CA ALA A 107 7.00 -8.32 11.39
C ALA A 107 5.59 -8.48 10.81
N ALA A 108 5.36 -7.95 9.61
CA ALA A 108 4.08 -8.01 8.93
C ALA A 108 3.68 -9.46 8.57
N GLU A 109 4.62 -10.30 8.12
CA GLU A 109 4.39 -11.75 7.95
C GLU A 109 4.01 -12.42 9.28
N LYS A 110 4.76 -12.11 10.35
CA LYS A 110 4.59 -12.75 11.66
C LYS A 110 3.25 -12.42 12.32
N VAL A 111 2.80 -11.17 12.20
CA VAL A 111 1.48 -10.75 12.73
C VAL A 111 0.35 -10.96 11.74
N LYS A 112 0.60 -11.58 10.58
CA LYS A 112 -0.38 -11.77 9.51
C LYS A 112 -1.07 -10.47 9.11
N ALA A 113 -0.28 -9.40 8.98
CA ALA A 113 -0.79 -8.10 8.59
C ALA A 113 -1.42 -8.16 7.20
N SER A 114 -2.57 -7.49 7.05
CA SER A 114 -3.27 -7.40 5.77
C SER A 114 -2.73 -6.28 4.89
N LEU A 115 -2.04 -5.31 5.49
CA LEU A 115 -1.52 -4.13 4.81
C LEU A 115 -0.20 -3.69 5.45
N ILE A 116 0.74 -3.24 4.63
CA ILE A 116 1.87 -2.42 5.10
C ILE A 116 1.59 -0.97 4.69
N VAL A 117 1.67 -0.04 5.63
CA VAL A 117 1.61 1.40 5.38
C VAL A 117 3.01 1.98 5.50
N VAL A 118 3.43 2.78 4.51
CA VAL A 118 4.74 3.45 4.53
C VAL A 118 4.55 4.94 4.40
N TYR A 119 4.86 5.69 5.46
CA TYR A 119 4.96 7.15 5.41
C TYR A 119 6.23 7.55 4.69
N THR A 120 6.08 8.45 3.72
CA THR A 120 7.25 8.95 3.03
C THR A 120 7.07 10.31 2.39
N HIS A 121 8.17 11.03 2.25
CA HIS A 121 8.26 12.22 1.38
C HIS A 121 8.84 11.88 0.01
N THR A 122 9.45 10.69 -0.15
CA THR A 122 10.10 10.21 -1.40
C THR A 122 9.81 8.72 -1.63
N SER A 123 9.90 8.19 -2.85
CA SER A 123 9.59 6.76 -3.08
C SER A 123 10.62 5.77 -2.49
N ARG A 124 11.71 6.25 -1.86
CA ARG A 124 12.87 5.43 -1.47
C ARG A 124 12.53 4.33 -0.47
N VAL A 125 11.89 4.67 0.66
CA VAL A 125 11.59 3.69 1.73
C VAL A 125 10.58 2.66 1.26
N ALA A 126 9.52 3.11 0.58
CA ALA A 126 8.50 2.22 0.01
C ALA A 126 9.11 1.27 -1.04
N SER A 127 10.02 1.75 -1.89
CA SER A 127 10.72 0.90 -2.86
C SER A 127 11.60 -0.16 -2.19
N LEU A 128 12.25 0.17 -1.08
CA LEU A 128 13.02 -0.80 -0.29
C LEU A 128 12.12 -1.86 0.33
N VAL A 129 10.96 -1.48 0.88
CA VAL A 129 9.98 -2.47 1.38
C VAL A 129 9.49 -3.37 0.24
N ALA A 130 9.17 -2.81 -0.92
CA ALA A 130 8.73 -3.57 -2.10
C ALA A 130 9.80 -4.54 -2.64
N LYS A 131 11.10 -4.23 -2.46
CA LYS A 131 12.21 -5.14 -2.84
C LYS A 131 12.07 -6.52 -2.19
N TYR A 132 11.58 -6.57 -0.95
CA TYR A 132 11.36 -7.81 -0.21
C TYR A 132 10.09 -8.56 -0.62
N ARG A 133 9.31 -8.02 -1.58
CA ARG A 133 8.11 -8.62 -2.18
C ARG A 133 7.14 -9.21 -1.15
N PRO A 134 6.65 -8.41 -0.19
CA PRO A 134 5.59 -8.86 0.70
C PRO A 134 4.38 -9.35 -0.11
N PRO A 135 3.69 -10.42 0.33
CA PRO A 135 2.46 -10.90 -0.33
C PRO A 135 1.26 -9.96 -0.13
N MET A 136 1.29 -9.15 0.93
CA MET A 136 0.32 -8.10 1.23
C MET A 136 0.66 -6.80 0.49
N PRO A 137 -0.36 -5.99 0.14
CA PRO A 137 -0.18 -4.70 -0.52
C PRO A 137 0.57 -3.69 0.37
N ILE A 138 1.22 -2.73 -0.28
CA ILE A 138 1.94 -1.64 0.39
C ILE A 138 1.25 -0.30 0.08
N LEU A 139 0.51 0.25 1.03
CA LEU A 139 -0.04 1.60 0.93
C LEU A 139 1.07 2.61 1.23
N THR A 140 1.43 3.43 0.23
CA THR A 140 2.47 4.45 0.37
C THR A 140 1.83 5.80 0.64
N LEU A 141 1.87 6.25 1.90
CA LEU A 141 1.39 7.57 2.30
C LEU A 141 2.43 8.62 1.98
N VAL A 142 2.22 9.33 0.88
CA VAL A 142 3.07 10.41 0.44
C VAL A 142 2.62 11.70 1.11
N VAL A 143 3.38 12.13 2.12
CA VAL A 143 3.12 13.37 2.86
C VAL A 143 3.73 14.53 2.07
N PRO A 144 2.91 15.43 1.49
CA PRO A 144 3.45 16.52 0.71
C PRO A 144 4.18 17.52 1.60
N ARG A 145 5.24 18.15 1.06
CA ARG A 145 5.96 19.25 1.74
C ARG A 145 5.64 20.56 1.06
N LEU A 146 5.40 21.59 1.86
CA LEU A 146 5.30 22.96 1.37
C LEU A 146 6.70 23.60 1.40
N THR A 147 7.21 23.97 0.23
CA THR A 147 8.49 24.67 0.09
C THR A 147 8.24 26.08 -0.41
N SER A 148 8.93 27.07 0.18
CA SER A 148 8.89 28.46 -0.29
C SER A 148 10.26 28.88 -0.81
N ASP A 149 10.28 29.61 -1.92
CA ASP A 149 11.47 30.29 -2.44
C ASP A 149 11.50 31.78 -2.07
N GLY A 150 10.68 32.19 -1.09
CA GLY A 150 10.55 33.57 -0.60
C GLY A 150 9.45 34.38 -1.28
N LEU A 151 8.99 33.97 -2.48
CA LEU A 151 7.94 34.66 -3.23
C LEU A 151 6.72 33.77 -3.53
N ARG A 152 6.91 32.45 -3.63
CA ARG A 152 5.81 31.50 -3.89
C ARG A 152 5.92 30.24 -3.04
N TRP A 153 4.76 29.74 -2.60
CA TRP A 153 4.64 28.44 -1.97
C TRP A 153 4.40 27.37 -3.03
N GLN A 154 5.20 26.30 -2.99
CA GLN A 154 5.06 25.15 -3.87
C GLN A 154 4.81 23.89 -3.04
N LEU A 155 3.79 23.13 -3.43
CA LEU A 155 3.48 21.83 -2.83
C LEU A 155 4.24 20.73 -3.56
N GLN A 156 5.21 20.13 -2.88
CA GLN A 156 5.96 18.98 -3.38
C GLN A 156 5.35 17.67 -2.86
N GLY A 157 5.26 16.64 -3.70
CA GLY A 157 4.74 15.32 -3.29
C GLY A 157 4.04 14.55 -4.40
N ARG A 158 3.31 15.25 -5.27
CA ARG A 158 2.58 14.62 -6.40
C ARG A 158 3.51 13.83 -7.33
N GLY A 159 4.70 14.37 -7.60
CA GLY A 159 5.74 13.67 -8.38
C GLY A 159 6.23 12.39 -7.70
N HIS A 160 6.47 12.43 -6.39
CA HIS A 160 6.89 11.26 -5.61
C HIS A 160 5.80 10.18 -5.58
N ALA A 161 4.52 10.56 -5.45
CA ALA A 161 3.41 9.63 -5.55
C ALA A 161 3.34 8.94 -6.92
N ARG A 162 3.52 9.70 -8.01
CA ARG A 162 3.60 9.13 -9.37
C ARG A 162 4.78 8.18 -9.54
N GLN A 163 5.95 8.50 -8.98
CA GLN A 163 7.11 7.61 -9.03
C GLN A 163 6.84 6.26 -8.33
N CYS A 164 6.03 6.25 -7.27
CA CYS A 164 5.66 5.00 -6.59
C CYS A 164 4.87 4.04 -7.50
N LEU A 165 4.11 4.55 -8.48
CA LEU A 165 3.35 3.72 -9.43
C LEU A 165 4.22 2.88 -10.37
N LEU A 166 5.51 3.20 -10.47
CA LEU A 166 6.49 2.43 -11.25
C LEU A 166 6.93 1.15 -10.53
N VAL A 167 6.78 1.12 -9.20
CA VAL A 167 7.24 0.00 -8.37
C VAL A 167 6.06 -0.94 -8.10
N ARG A 168 6.20 -2.20 -8.50
CA ARG A 168 5.22 -3.26 -8.19
C ARG A 168 5.10 -3.39 -6.66
N GLY A 169 3.88 -3.54 -6.16
CA GLY A 169 3.67 -3.63 -4.70
C GLY A 169 2.97 -2.39 -4.13
N LEU A 170 3.28 -1.22 -4.69
CA LEU A 170 2.93 0.06 -4.11
C LEU A 170 1.57 0.56 -4.57
N LEU A 171 0.79 1.02 -3.60
CA LEU A 171 -0.47 1.74 -3.75
C LEU A 171 -0.25 3.15 -3.18
N PRO A 172 0.13 4.15 -3.97
CA PRO A 172 0.38 5.49 -3.44
C PRO A 172 -0.91 6.23 -3.13
N MET A 173 -0.92 6.94 -2.00
CA MET A 173 -1.96 7.86 -1.57
C MET A 173 -1.28 9.18 -1.17
N LEU A 174 -1.81 10.30 -1.64
CA LEU A 174 -1.39 11.60 -1.13
C LEU A 174 -2.12 11.87 0.20
N SER A 175 -1.34 12.18 1.23
CA SER A 175 -1.89 12.59 2.51
C SER A 175 -2.41 14.02 2.42
N ALA A 176 -3.58 14.28 3.02
CA ALA A 176 -3.91 15.63 3.45
C ALA A 176 -2.92 16.05 4.56
N PRO A 177 -2.47 17.31 4.63
CA PRO A 177 -1.68 17.78 5.75
C PRO A 177 -2.55 17.74 7.02
N GLY A 178 -2.21 16.83 7.94
CA GLY A 178 -2.86 16.69 9.24
C GLY A 178 -1.98 17.19 10.38
N PRO A 179 -2.57 17.55 11.54
CA PRO A 179 -1.82 17.98 12.73
C PRO A 179 -1.05 16.84 13.39
N SER A 180 -1.49 15.59 13.20
CA SER A 180 -0.85 14.39 13.76
C SER A 180 -0.68 13.29 12.72
N GLY A 181 0.37 12.47 12.87
CA GLY A 181 0.62 11.31 12.00
C GLY A 181 -0.46 10.23 12.14
N ASP A 182 -1.07 10.12 13.32
CA ASP A 182 -2.11 9.14 13.62
C ASP A 182 -3.45 9.48 12.97
N GLU A 183 -3.85 10.76 12.89
CA GLU A 183 -5.06 11.15 12.13
C GLU A 183 -4.92 10.83 10.64
N VAL A 184 -3.74 11.08 10.07
CA VAL A 184 -3.42 10.69 8.70
C VAL A 184 -3.49 9.17 8.52
N LEU A 185 -3.08 8.41 9.54
CA LEU A 185 -3.14 6.95 9.52
C LEU A 185 -4.58 6.46 9.55
N GLU A 186 -5.43 7.06 10.38
CA GLU A 186 -6.86 6.73 10.47
C GLU A 186 -7.57 6.98 9.13
N GLU A 187 -7.31 8.11 8.47
CA GLU A 187 -7.85 8.38 7.14
C GLU A 187 -7.36 7.36 6.09
N ALA A 188 -6.09 6.98 6.16
CA ALA A 188 -5.50 5.96 5.29
C ALA A 188 -6.13 4.58 5.50
N ILE A 189 -6.36 4.17 6.76
CA ILE A 189 -7.03 2.92 7.10
C ILE A 189 -8.49 2.95 6.64
N ALA A 190 -9.20 4.05 6.87
CA ALA A 190 -10.57 4.23 6.37
C ALA A 190 -10.61 4.11 4.84
N MET A 191 -9.64 4.70 4.13
CA MET A 191 -9.54 4.53 2.68
C MET A 191 -9.26 3.09 2.28
N ALA A 192 -8.27 2.44 2.91
CA ALA A 192 -7.91 1.06 2.64
C ALA A 192 -9.09 0.09 2.90
N SER A 193 -9.90 0.36 3.93
CA SER A 193 -11.10 -0.39 4.28
C SER A 193 -12.18 -0.28 3.22
N ARG A 194 -12.49 0.95 2.75
CA ARG A 194 -13.42 1.17 1.63
C ARG A 194 -12.99 0.47 0.35
N LEU A 195 -11.68 0.26 0.19
CA LEU A 195 -11.10 -0.43 -0.95
C LEU A 195 -10.96 -1.95 -0.74
N GLY A 196 -11.41 -2.48 0.41
CA GLY A 196 -11.37 -3.90 0.74
C GLY A 196 -9.97 -4.46 1.04
N LEU A 197 -9.00 -3.61 1.37
CA LEU A 197 -7.63 -4.03 1.71
C LEU A 197 -7.47 -4.46 3.17
N VAL A 198 -8.26 -3.86 4.06
CA VAL A 198 -8.25 -4.11 5.50
C VAL A 198 -9.68 -4.19 6.00
N GLY A 199 -9.88 -4.88 7.12
CA GLY A 199 -11.17 -4.99 7.78
C GLY A 199 -11.02 -5.00 9.31
N PRO A 200 -12.13 -5.06 10.05
CA PRO A 200 -12.11 -5.09 11.51
C PRO A 200 -11.20 -6.19 12.07
N GLY A 201 -10.39 -5.85 13.07
CA GLY A 201 -9.45 -6.78 13.71
C GLY A 201 -8.24 -7.17 12.86
N HIS A 202 -8.10 -6.66 11.62
CA HIS A 202 -6.89 -6.88 10.84
C HIS A 202 -5.71 -6.11 11.44
N HIS A 203 -4.51 -6.62 11.22
CA HIS A 203 -3.28 -5.92 11.59
C HIS A 203 -2.70 -5.16 10.41
N VAL A 204 -2.14 -3.98 10.71
CA VAL A 204 -1.42 -3.14 9.76
C VAL A 204 -0.05 -2.84 10.35
N VAL A 205 1.00 -3.01 9.55
CA VAL A 205 2.36 -2.60 9.93
C VAL A 205 2.68 -1.27 9.28
N VAL A 206 3.09 -0.31 10.08
CA VAL A 206 3.39 1.05 9.67
C VAL A 206 4.89 1.29 9.75
N VAL A 207 5.46 1.80 8.67
CA VAL A 207 6.84 2.29 8.62
C VAL A 207 6.77 3.81 8.53
N GLU A 208 7.32 4.48 9.52
CA GLU A 208 7.32 5.94 9.59
C GLU A 208 8.69 6.49 9.96
N ARG A 209 8.99 7.68 9.46
CA ARG A 209 10.10 8.47 9.97
C ARG A 209 9.59 9.42 11.05
N VAL A 210 9.99 9.18 12.29
CA VAL A 210 9.73 10.06 13.43
C VAL A 210 11.03 10.78 13.77
N HIS A 211 11.06 12.11 13.61
CA HIS A 211 12.26 12.93 13.71
C HIS A 211 13.39 12.40 12.78
N ASP A 212 14.52 11.97 13.34
CA ASP A 212 15.68 11.44 12.61
C ASP A 212 15.81 9.91 12.69
N ALA A 213 14.77 9.24 13.18
CA ALA A 213 14.70 7.79 13.25
C ALA A 213 13.57 7.24 12.39
N PHE A 214 13.73 6.00 11.96
CA PHE A 214 12.66 5.21 11.38
C PHE A 214 12.17 4.23 12.44
N CYS A 215 10.86 4.15 12.61
CA CYS A 215 10.22 3.23 13.53
C CYS A 215 9.22 2.33 12.79
N LEU A 216 8.91 1.20 13.43
CA LEU A 216 7.87 0.27 13.01
C LEU A 216 6.77 0.30 14.07
N LYS A 217 5.53 0.54 13.65
CA LYS A 217 4.34 0.50 14.51
C LYS A 217 3.43 -0.62 14.00
N ILE A 218 2.88 -1.42 14.91
CA ILE A 218 1.87 -2.43 14.57
C ILE A 218 0.56 -1.91 15.15
N VAL A 219 -0.45 -1.77 14.30
CA VAL A 219 -1.78 -1.31 14.71
C VAL A 219 -2.82 -2.37 14.36
N ALA A 220 -3.81 -2.52 15.23
CA ALA A 220 -5.02 -3.26 14.91
C ALA A 220 -6.06 -2.27 14.38
N VAL A 221 -6.82 -2.71 13.38
CA VAL A 221 -7.97 -1.97 12.86
C VAL A 221 -9.13 -2.15 13.83
N ASP A 222 -9.81 -1.06 14.15
CA ASP A 222 -10.97 -1.05 15.05
C ASP A 222 -12.13 -1.93 14.57
N GLU A 223 -13.10 -2.19 15.45
CA GLU A 223 -14.25 -3.06 15.14
C GLU A 223 -15.14 -2.51 14.01
N LEU A 224 -15.08 -1.19 13.77
CA LEU A 224 -15.83 -0.53 12.71
C LEU A 224 -15.11 -0.60 11.36
N GLY A 225 -13.82 -0.96 11.34
CA GLY A 225 -13.02 -0.96 10.12
C GLY A 225 -12.72 0.45 9.62
N LEU A 226 -12.79 1.47 10.47
CA LEU A 226 -12.68 2.90 10.11
C LEU A 226 -11.43 3.57 10.67
N GLY A 227 -10.71 2.91 11.58
CA GLY A 227 -9.56 3.54 12.23
C GLY A 227 -8.71 2.57 13.03
N ILE A 228 -7.95 3.14 13.97
CA ILE A 228 -7.02 2.40 14.82
C ILE A 228 -7.75 1.99 16.10
N GLN A 229 -7.62 0.71 16.47
CA GLN A 229 -8.07 0.24 17.77
C GLN A 229 -7.23 0.89 18.87
N ARG A 230 -7.88 1.69 19.71
CA ARG A 230 -7.27 2.27 20.91
C ARG A 230 -7.56 1.35 22.09
N ASP A 231 -6.52 1.04 22.87
CA ASP A 231 -6.71 0.35 24.14
C ASP A 231 -7.69 1.16 24.99
N ARG A 232 -8.82 0.55 25.36
CA ARG A 232 -9.70 1.16 26.34
C ARG A 232 -8.91 1.27 27.65
N PRO A 233 -9.05 2.37 28.41
CA PRO A 233 -8.57 2.39 29.79
C PRO A 233 -9.13 1.15 30.48
N MET A 234 -8.26 0.38 31.13
CA MET A 234 -8.69 -0.73 31.96
C MET A 234 -9.61 -0.14 33.03
N ASP A 235 -10.90 -0.50 33.01
CA ASP A 235 -11.83 -0.07 34.07
C ASP A 235 -11.21 -0.47 35.41
N PRO A 236 -10.99 0.47 36.35
CA PRO A 236 -10.62 0.08 37.70
C PRO A 236 -11.80 -0.73 38.23
N ALA A 237 -11.53 -2.01 38.49
CA ALA A 237 -12.48 -3.06 38.77
C ALA A 237 -13.68 -2.66 39.66
N ALA A 238 -14.83 -3.24 39.32
CA ALA A 238 -16.01 -3.38 40.17
C ALA A 238 -15.70 -4.21 41.44
#